data_AF-A0AA39HE11-F1
#
_entry.id   AF-A0AA39HE11-F1
#
_cell.length_a   1.000
_cell.length_b   1.000
_cell.length_c   1.000
_cell.angle_alpha   90.00
_cell.angle_beta   90.00
_cell.angle_gamma   90.00
#
_symmetry.space_group_name_H-M   'P 1'
#
loop_
_entity.id
_entity.type
_entity.pdbx_description
1 polymer ?
#
loop_
_entity_poly.entity_id
_entity_poly.type
_entity_poly.pdbx_seq_one_letter_code
_entity_poly.pdbx_strand_id
1 'polypeptide(L)'
;MTSDDLRFGAVACVSTIKNPIVAAKQLVVNQIARKQGGLIAPSILIGEGAEKFAAGCDIELCAPDGLVSPRAEMTYEKALRKLAVTEERLDTNSGLATSGISSGGIILKFDGRVGHSSQFGGGVWAEKRGLRSVAVSTSGCGEALARTHFAQKLGESLLEYDPSDGLYVEAINETFKKGFLESPLVTKSFIPEHRLAGGVAIIRDEDEGISEVIVFHNTKHFAYAFSDGSVSKRGLSELKEGQQFCAKSFQL
;
A
#
# COMPACT_ATOMS: atom_id res chain seq x y z
N MET A 1 -5.35 -7.10 3.84
CA MET A 1 -4.70 -8.10 4.72
C MET A 1 -5.34 -8.02 6.09
N THR A 2 -5.66 -9.14 6.72
CA THR A 2 -6.15 -9.20 8.12
C THR A 2 -4.99 -9.44 9.09
N SER A 3 -5.04 -8.82 10.26
CA SER A 3 -3.97 -8.93 11.27
C SER A 3 -3.96 -10.26 12.01
N ASP A 4 -5.13 -10.83 12.28
CA ASP A 4 -5.27 -11.95 13.22
C ASP A 4 -4.88 -13.30 12.60
N ASP A 5 -5.12 -13.48 11.31
CA ASP A 5 -4.89 -14.73 10.58
C ASP A 5 -4.11 -14.55 9.27
N LEU A 6 -3.52 -13.36 9.07
CA LEU A 6 -2.63 -13.01 7.95
C LEU A 6 -3.24 -13.28 6.56
N ARG A 7 -4.58 -13.23 6.43
CA ARG A 7 -5.24 -13.46 5.15
C ARG A 7 -5.01 -12.30 4.22
N PHE A 8 -4.75 -12.63 2.96
CA PHE A 8 -4.45 -11.66 1.94
C PHE A 8 -5.30 -11.93 0.69
N GLY A 9 -5.82 -10.85 0.13
CA GLY A 9 -6.60 -10.86 -1.09
C GLY A 9 -6.09 -9.75 -2.00
N ALA A 10 -5.88 -10.05 -3.27
CA ALA A 10 -5.51 -9.07 -4.27
C ALA A 10 -6.12 -9.39 -5.64
N VAL A 11 -6.45 -8.34 -6.37
CA VAL A 11 -6.75 -8.41 -7.81
C VAL A 11 -5.79 -7.51 -8.57
N ALA A 12 -5.36 -7.93 -9.76
CA ALA A 12 -4.48 -7.12 -10.60
C ALA A 12 -4.89 -7.21 -12.08
N CYS A 13 -4.48 -6.21 -12.86
CA CYS A 13 -4.74 -6.13 -14.30
C CYS A 13 -6.24 -6.24 -14.66
N VAL A 14 -7.12 -5.70 -13.80
CA VAL A 14 -8.57 -5.64 -14.03
C VAL A 14 -8.94 -4.30 -14.66
N SER A 15 -9.90 -4.31 -15.58
CA SER A 15 -10.35 -3.13 -16.34
C SER A 15 -11.84 -2.86 -16.17
N THR A 16 -12.64 -3.84 -15.72
CA THR A 16 -14.09 -3.69 -15.58
C THR A 16 -14.57 -3.64 -14.12
N ILE A 17 -13.75 -3.98 -13.14
CA ILE A 17 -14.16 -3.93 -11.72
C ILE A 17 -14.14 -2.47 -11.25
N LYS A 18 -15.31 -1.93 -10.88
CA LYS A 18 -15.42 -0.52 -10.45
C LYS A 18 -14.60 -0.21 -9.20
N ASN A 19 -14.59 -1.14 -8.23
CA ASN A 19 -13.87 -1.01 -6.98
C ASN A 19 -12.98 -2.23 -6.74
N PRO A 20 -11.73 -2.26 -7.27
CA PRO A 20 -10.85 -3.43 -7.16
C PRO A 20 -10.59 -3.90 -5.71
N ILE A 21 -10.57 -2.96 -4.75
CA ILE A 21 -10.40 -3.27 -3.33
C ILE A 21 -11.53 -4.13 -2.75
N VAL A 22 -12.75 -4.04 -3.30
CA VAL A 22 -13.89 -4.86 -2.88
C VAL A 22 -13.69 -6.31 -3.32
N ALA A 23 -13.19 -6.54 -4.53
CA ALA A 23 -12.84 -7.88 -5.02
C ALA A 23 -11.68 -8.49 -4.22
N ALA A 24 -10.66 -7.70 -3.90
CA ALA A 24 -9.57 -8.11 -3.02
C ALA A 24 -10.09 -8.51 -1.62
N LYS A 25 -10.99 -7.72 -1.01
CA LYS A 25 -11.64 -8.06 0.26
C LYS A 25 -12.46 -9.35 0.15
N GLN A 26 -13.17 -9.56 -0.96
CA GLN A 26 -13.98 -10.76 -1.15
C GLN A 26 -13.13 -12.03 -1.23
N LEU A 27 -11.91 -11.97 -1.78
CA LEU A 27 -10.96 -13.09 -1.74
C LEU A 27 -10.60 -13.48 -0.29
N VAL A 28 -10.34 -12.50 0.57
CA VAL A 28 -10.09 -12.71 2.00
C VAL A 28 -11.29 -13.40 2.66
N VAL A 29 -12.50 -12.89 2.42
CA VAL A 29 -13.74 -13.47 2.96
C VAL A 29 -13.92 -14.93 2.52
N ASN A 30 -13.66 -15.23 1.24
CA ASN A 30 -13.81 -16.59 0.71
C ASN A 30 -12.77 -17.57 1.27
N GLN A 31 -11.55 -17.09 1.59
CA GLN A 31 -10.54 -17.89 2.30
C GLN A 31 -10.99 -18.27 3.72
N ILE A 32 -11.53 -17.31 4.47
CA ILE A 32 -12.03 -17.53 5.82
C ILE A 32 -13.21 -18.52 5.80
N ALA A 33 -14.14 -18.34 4.88
CA ALA A 33 -15.33 -19.17 4.75
C ALA A 33 -15.07 -20.57 4.14
N ARG A 34 -13.83 -20.88 3.70
CA ARG A 34 -13.44 -22.16 3.08
C ARG A 34 -14.39 -22.64 1.97
N LYS A 35 -14.89 -21.71 1.14
CA LYS A 35 -15.94 -21.98 0.15
C LYS A 35 -15.59 -23.00 -0.95
N GLN A 36 -14.35 -23.48 -1.04
CA GLN A 36 -13.89 -24.38 -2.09
C GLN A 36 -13.87 -25.87 -1.70
N GLY A 37 -14.80 -26.31 -0.83
CA GLY A 37 -15.00 -27.74 -0.56
C GLY A 37 -13.76 -28.47 -0.04
N GLY A 38 -12.88 -27.78 0.69
CA GLY A 38 -11.63 -28.32 1.23
C GLY A 38 -10.36 -27.90 0.47
N LEU A 39 -10.48 -27.28 -0.71
CA LEU A 39 -9.33 -26.71 -1.42
C LEU A 39 -8.87 -25.37 -0.82
N ILE A 40 -7.60 -25.04 -1.02
CA ILE A 40 -7.03 -23.75 -0.62
C ILE A 40 -7.58 -22.67 -1.55
N ALA A 41 -8.36 -21.75 -0.99
CA ALA A 41 -8.90 -20.63 -1.75
C ALA A 41 -7.78 -19.67 -2.23
N PRO A 42 -7.92 -19.07 -3.42
CA PRO A 42 -6.92 -18.19 -3.99
C PRO A 42 -6.80 -16.90 -3.18
N SER A 43 -5.56 -16.43 -3.04
CA SER A 43 -5.23 -15.13 -2.45
C SER A 43 -5.06 -14.02 -3.50
N ILE A 44 -4.76 -14.39 -4.75
CA ILE A 44 -4.53 -13.44 -5.84
C ILE A 44 -5.22 -13.94 -7.09
N LEU A 45 -5.95 -13.05 -7.77
CA LEU A 45 -6.49 -13.29 -9.12
C LEU A 45 -6.09 -12.13 -10.04
N ILE A 46 -5.93 -12.41 -11.33
CA ILE A 46 -5.52 -11.41 -12.31
C ILE A 46 -6.41 -11.43 -13.55
N GLY A 47 -6.50 -10.29 -14.23
CA GLY A 47 -7.16 -10.16 -15.54
C GLY A 47 -8.59 -10.68 -15.55
N GLU A 48 -8.99 -11.29 -16.66
CA GLU A 48 -10.33 -11.83 -16.88
C GLU A 48 -10.77 -12.83 -15.78
N GLY A 49 -9.83 -13.60 -15.21
CA GLY A 49 -10.13 -14.52 -14.11
C GLY A 49 -10.60 -13.78 -12.84
N ALA A 50 -9.99 -12.64 -12.53
CA ALA A 50 -10.43 -11.79 -11.43
C ALA A 50 -11.79 -11.14 -11.71
N GLU A 51 -12.09 -10.78 -12.96
CA GLU A 51 -13.37 -10.18 -13.35
C GLU A 51 -14.52 -11.18 -13.31
N LYS A 52 -14.29 -12.42 -13.81
CA LYS A 52 -15.24 -13.53 -13.66
C LYS A 52 -15.52 -13.84 -12.20
N PHE A 53 -14.49 -13.85 -11.37
CA PHE A 53 -14.64 -14.01 -9.92
C PHE A 53 -15.48 -12.89 -9.31
N ALA A 54 -15.22 -11.65 -9.68
CA ALA A 54 -15.96 -10.49 -9.18
C ALA A 54 -17.44 -10.56 -9.59
N ALA A 55 -17.73 -10.87 -10.85
CA ALA A 55 -19.09 -11.10 -11.34
C ALA A 55 -19.80 -12.21 -10.56
N GLY A 56 -19.13 -13.35 -10.34
CA GLY A 56 -19.67 -14.47 -9.58
C GLY A 56 -19.86 -14.21 -8.08
N CYS A 57 -19.34 -13.10 -7.57
CA CYS A 57 -19.53 -12.63 -6.20
C CYS A 57 -20.44 -11.39 -6.11
N ASP A 58 -21.19 -11.07 -7.17
CA ASP A 58 -22.09 -9.90 -7.24
C ASP A 58 -21.38 -8.56 -7.00
N ILE A 59 -20.10 -8.46 -7.38
CA ILE A 59 -19.32 -7.21 -7.29
C ILE A 59 -19.59 -6.35 -8.53
N GLU A 60 -19.84 -5.06 -8.31
CA GLU A 60 -20.16 -4.10 -9.36
C GLU A 60 -19.06 -4.01 -10.43
N LEU A 61 -19.44 -4.36 -11.66
CA LEU A 61 -18.65 -4.13 -12.87
C LEU A 61 -19.10 -2.84 -13.58
N CYS A 62 -18.21 -2.28 -14.39
CA CYS A 62 -18.44 -1.08 -15.16
C CYS A 62 -17.71 -1.16 -16.51
N ALA A 63 -18.14 -0.33 -17.47
CA ALA A 63 -17.41 -0.17 -18.73
C ALA A 63 -16.06 0.51 -18.45
N PRO A 64 -14.96 0.08 -19.09
CA PRO A 64 -13.63 0.67 -18.88
C PRO A 64 -13.60 2.19 -19.08
N ASP A 65 -14.32 2.70 -20.08
CA ASP A 65 -14.42 4.15 -20.35
C ASP A 65 -15.01 4.94 -19.18
N GLY A 66 -15.86 4.31 -18.37
CA GLY A 66 -16.43 4.91 -17.17
C GLY A 66 -15.41 5.13 -16.04
N LEU A 67 -14.23 4.51 -16.12
CA LEU A 67 -13.13 4.69 -15.17
C LEU A 67 -12.12 5.75 -15.63
N VAL A 68 -12.19 6.18 -16.90
CA VAL A 68 -11.27 7.18 -17.46
C VAL A 68 -11.84 8.57 -17.25
N SER A 69 -11.20 9.34 -16.37
CA SER A 69 -11.55 10.76 -16.22
C SER A 69 -10.92 11.63 -17.31
N PRO A 70 -11.53 12.78 -17.66
CA PRO A 70 -10.92 13.73 -18.61
C PRO A 70 -9.51 14.17 -18.19
N ARG A 71 -9.25 14.28 -16.87
CA ARG A 71 -7.92 14.60 -16.34
C ARG A 71 -6.91 13.47 -16.58
N ALA A 72 -7.33 12.22 -16.44
CA ALA A 72 -6.48 11.07 -16.70
C ALA A 72 -6.12 11.00 -18.19
N GLU A 73 -7.10 11.19 -19.08
CA GLU A 73 -6.90 11.27 -20.53
C GLU A 73 -5.93 12.38 -20.92
N MET A 74 -6.12 13.62 -20.42
CA MET A 74 -5.18 14.71 -20.66
C MET A 74 -3.76 14.40 -20.15
N THR A 75 -3.64 13.70 -19.03
CA THR A 75 -2.33 13.31 -18.48
C THR A 75 -1.67 12.24 -19.34
N TYR A 76 -2.46 11.28 -19.84
CA TYR A 76 -2.02 10.25 -20.78
C TYR A 76 -1.50 10.85 -22.09
N GLU A 77 -2.29 11.75 -22.70
CA GLU A 77 -1.90 12.46 -23.92
C GLU A 77 -0.61 13.28 -23.72
N LYS A 78 -0.49 13.97 -22.58
CA LYS A 78 0.75 14.69 -22.24
C LYS A 78 1.93 13.74 -22.07
N ALA A 79 1.74 12.60 -21.43
CA ALA A 79 2.79 11.60 -21.24
C ALA A 79 3.24 10.99 -22.57
N LEU A 80 2.31 10.68 -23.48
CA LEU A 80 2.64 10.22 -24.83
C LEU A 80 3.49 11.24 -25.58
N ARG A 81 3.13 12.53 -25.50
CA ARG A 81 3.93 13.62 -26.10
C ARG A 81 5.29 13.80 -25.40
N LYS A 82 5.33 13.54 -24.09
CA LYS A 82 6.51 13.61 -23.23
C LYS A 82 7.28 12.30 -23.13
N LEU A 83 7.11 11.30 -23.99
CA LEU A 83 7.89 10.05 -23.97
C LEU A 83 9.43 10.23 -24.15
N ALA A 84 9.94 11.47 -24.01
CA ALA A 84 11.32 11.85 -23.72
C ALA A 84 11.64 12.16 -22.22
N VAL A 85 10.68 12.27 -21.29
CA VAL A 85 10.90 12.50 -19.83
C VAL A 85 9.77 11.90 -18.97
N THR A 86 10.14 11.13 -17.95
CA THR A 86 9.28 10.44 -16.98
C THR A 86 8.61 11.40 -15.98
N GLU A 87 7.28 11.33 -15.85
CA GLU A 87 6.54 11.84 -14.68
C GLU A 87 5.74 10.69 -14.06
N GLU A 88 6.07 10.34 -12.81
CA GLU A 88 5.32 9.35 -12.02
C GLU A 88 4.25 10.03 -11.15
N ARG A 89 3.07 9.43 -11.06
CA ARG A 89 2.01 9.83 -10.12
C ARG A 89 1.51 8.61 -9.35
N LEU A 90 1.21 8.83 -8.07
CA LEU A 90 0.77 7.84 -7.11
C LEU A 90 -0.67 8.11 -6.66
N ASP A 91 -1.45 7.05 -6.53
CA ASP A 91 -2.76 7.05 -5.91
C ASP A 91 -2.92 5.76 -5.09
N THR A 92 -3.30 5.91 -3.82
CA THR A 92 -3.51 4.82 -2.84
C THR A 92 -4.31 5.33 -1.65
N ASN A 93 -5.42 4.64 -1.31
CA ASN A 93 -6.22 4.84 -0.08
C ASN A 93 -6.08 3.61 0.85
N SER A 94 -6.07 3.81 2.18
CA SER A 94 -5.97 2.75 3.22
C SER A 94 -6.99 2.89 4.36
N GLY A 95 -7.21 1.82 5.15
CA GLY A 95 -8.18 1.72 6.27
C GLY A 95 -7.70 0.82 7.43
N LEU A 96 -8.46 0.74 8.54
CA LEU A 96 -8.06 0.28 9.90
C LEU A 96 -8.14 -1.25 10.16
N ALA A 97 -7.33 -1.76 11.11
CA ALA A 97 -7.16 -3.16 11.62
C ALA A 97 -6.94 -4.26 10.55
N THR A 98 -7.03 -3.86 9.31
CA THR A 98 -6.81 -4.59 8.09
C THR A 98 -6.15 -3.60 7.17
N SER A 99 -4.97 -3.92 6.62
CA SER A 99 -4.34 -3.00 5.69
C SER A 99 -4.84 -3.26 4.27
N GLY A 100 -5.17 -2.20 3.54
CA GLY A 100 -5.69 -2.23 2.18
C GLY A 100 -5.02 -1.17 1.32
N ILE A 101 -4.81 -1.51 0.06
CA ILE A 101 -4.18 -0.65 -0.95
C ILE A 101 -4.86 -0.90 -2.30
N SER A 102 -5.02 0.16 -3.09
CA SER A 102 -5.44 0.05 -4.49
C SER A 102 -4.66 1.07 -5.31
N SER A 103 -4.23 0.69 -6.52
CA SER A 103 -3.46 1.56 -7.40
C SER A 103 -3.69 1.23 -8.86
N GLY A 104 -3.77 2.26 -9.71
CA GLY A 104 -3.77 2.12 -11.17
C GLY A 104 -2.39 1.79 -11.76
N GLY A 105 -1.31 1.91 -10.99
CA GLY A 105 0.07 1.79 -11.47
C GLY A 105 0.57 3.04 -12.20
N ILE A 106 1.78 2.95 -12.75
CA ILE A 106 2.40 4.09 -13.47
C ILE A 106 1.74 4.30 -14.84
N ILE A 107 1.76 5.54 -15.29
CA ILE A 107 1.27 5.94 -16.62
C ILE A 107 2.11 5.26 -17.72
N LEU A 108 1.46 4.87 -18.82
CA LEU A 108 2.11 4.17 -19.95
C LEU A 108 2.79 2.85 -19.57
N LYS A 109 2.35 2.20 -18.48
CA LYS A 109 2.80 0.84 -18.17
C LYS A 109 2.47 -0.10 -19.33
N PHE A 110 3.33 -1.11 -19.50
CA PHE A 110 2.98 -2.26 -20.34
C PHE A 110 1.74 -2.97 -19.79
N ASP A 111 0.91 -3.46 -20.70
CA ASP A 111 -0.22 -4.32 -20.36
C ASP A 111 0.28 -5.56 -19.61
N GLY A 112 -0.45 -5.94 -18.58
CA GLY A 112 -0.04 -7.03 -17.69
C GLY A 112 1.00 -6.64 -16.63
N ARG A 113 1.50 -5.40 -16.58
CA ARG A 113 2.37 -4.96 -15.46
C ARG A 113 1.61 -5.00 -14.14
N VAL A 114 2.20 -5.68 -13.17
CA VAL A 114 1.71 -5.82 -11.79
C VAL A 114 2.63 -5.07 -10.83
N GLY A 115 2.06 -4.18 -10.03
CA GLY A 115 2.80 -3.39 -9.01
C GLY A 115 2.79 -4.02 -7.62
N HIS A 116 3.34 -3.29 -6.64
CA HIS A 116 3.44 -3.71 -5.24
C HIS A 116 2.08 -3.89 -4.56
N SER A 117 1.04 -3.19 -5.02
CA SER A 117 -0.30 -3.21 -4.40
C SER A 117 -0.97 -4.58 -4.39
N SER A 118 -0.59 -5.48 -5.30
CA SER A 118 -1.11 -6.84 -5.40
C SER A 118 -0.12 -7.91 -4.92
N GLN A 119 1.00 -7.50 -4.33
CA GLN A 119 2.02 -8.41 -3.81
C GLN A 119 1.91 -8.53 -2.29
N PHE A 120 1.92 -9.77 -1.81
CA PHE A 120 1.95 -10.07 -0.38
C PHE A 120 3.23 -9.49 0.24
N GLY A 121 3.08 -8.65 1.27
CA GLY A 121 4.21 -7.99 1.94
C GLY A 121 4.85 -6.80 1.19
N GLY A 122 4.46 -6.56 -0.06
CA GLY A 122 4.96 -5.42 -0.85
C GLY A 122 4.23 -4.13 -0.50
N GLY A 123 2.94 -4.05 -0.84
CA GLY A 123 2.11 -2.85 -0.67
C GLY A 123 1.46 -2.69 0.69
N VAL A 124 1.14 -3.80 1.36
CA VAL A 124 0.43 -3.80 2.64
C VAL A 124 0.97 -4.88 3.56
N TRP A 125 0.88 -4.59 4.86
CA TRP A 125 1.07 -5.55 5.93
C TRP A 125 0.06 -5.27 7.03
N ALA A 126 -0.48 -6.32 7.65
CA ALA A 126 -1.25 -6.19 8.88
C ALA A 126 -1.02 -7.46 9.69
N GLU A 127 -0.64 -7.32 10.96
CA GLU A 127 -0.27 -8.45 11.80
C GLU A 127 -0.49 -8.10 13.27
N LYS A 128 -1.00 -9.07 14.03
CA LYS A 128 -1.14 -9.00 15.49
C LYS A 128 -0.25 -10.07 16.14
N ARG A 129 0.63 -9.65 17.05
CA ARG A 129 1.44 -10.54 17.91
C ARG A 129 1.12 -10.23 19.36
N GLY A 130 0.42 -11.14 20.03
CA GLY A 130 -0.03 -10.92 21.41
C GLY A 130 -0.94 -9.70 21.52
N LEU A 131 -0.52 -8.72 22.31
CA LEU A 131 -1.23 -7.46 22.58
C LEU A 131 -0.80 -6.30 21.69
N ARG A 132 0.17 -6.53 20.80
CA ARG A 132 0.62 -5.56 19.80
C ARG A 132 0.06 -5.89 18.42
N SER A 133 -0.44 -4.87 17.73
CA SER A 133 -0.94 -4.97 16.37
C SER A 133 -0.41 -3.82 15.51
N VAL A 134 -0.07 -4.14 14.27
CA VAL A 134 0.42 -3.17 13.29
C VAL A 134 -0.34 -3.29 11.98
N ALA A 135 -0.50 -2.16 11.30
CA ALA A 135 -0.99 -2.11 9.92
C ALA A 135 -0.18 -1.09 9.14
N VAL A 136 0.37 -1.50 8.00
CA VAL A 136 1.22 -0.68 7.12
C VAL A 136 0.63 -0.67 5.72
N SER A 137 0.54 0.49 5.10
CA SER A 137 0.22 0.66 3.69
C SER A 137 1.22 1.59 3.02
N THR A 138 1.73 1.19 1.85
CA THR A 138 2.82 1.91 1.16
C THR A 138 2.39 2.44 -0.21
N SER A 139 3.06 3.48 -0.67
CA SER A 139 2.84 4.16 -1.95
C SER A 139 4.22 4.58 -2.47
N GLY A 140 4.51 4.44 -3.76
CA GLY A 140 5.84 4.72 -4.29
C GLY A 140 6.13 4.03 -5.62
N CYS A 141 7.41 3.99 -5.96
CA CYS A 141 7.91 3.16 -7.04
C CYS A 141 7.57 1.69 -6.75
N GLY A 142 6.63 1.13 -7.50
CA GLY A 142 6.08 -0.19 -7.26
C GLY A 142 7.16 -1.28 -7.30
N GLU A 143 8.11 -1.22 -8.24
CA GLU A 143 9.19 -2.18 -8.34
C GLU A 143 10.17 -2.10 -7.16
N ALA A 144 10.46 -0.90 -6.65
CA ALA A 144 11.35 -0.74 -5.50
C ALA A 144 10.68 -1.27 -4.22
N LEU A 145 9.39 -0.97 -4.01
CA LEU A 145 8.62 -1.44 -2.86
C LEU A 145 8.40 -2.95 -2.89
N ALA A 146 8.10 -3.49 -4.07
CA ALA A 146 7.98 -4.92 -4.34
C ALA A 146 9.26 -5.66 -3.95
N ARG A 147 10.40 -5.23 -4.53
CA ARG A 147 11.69 -5.92 -4.33
C ARG A 147 12.17 -5.93 -2.89
N THR A 148 11.79 -4.92 -2.10
CA THR A 148 12.23 -4.79 -0.71
C THR A 148 11.28 -5.45 0.30
N HIS A 149 10.10 -5.91 -0.14
CA HIS A 149 9.02 -6.34 0.74
C HIS A 149 8.76 -5.30 1.84
N PHE A 150 8.70 -4.02 1.43
CA PHE A 150 8.88 -2.92 2.36
C PHE A 150 7.78 -2.85 3.43
N ALA A 151 6.51 -3.10 3.05
CA ALA A 151 5.41 -3.06 4.00
C ALA A 151 5.56 -4.13 5.09
N GLN A 152 5.93 -5.36 4.69
CA GLN A 152 6.21 -6.46 5.63
C GLN A 152 7.37 -6.10 6.56
N LYS A 153 8.52 -5.70 5.99
CA LYS A 153 9.71 -5.36 6.77
C LYS A 153 9.44 -4.25 7.78
N LEU A 154 8.67 -3.24 7.40
CA LEU A 154 8.28 -2.17 8.30
C LEU A 154 7.34 -2.66 9.41
N GLY A 155 6.38 -3.53 9.07
CA GLY A 155 5.49 -4.14 10.05
C GLY A 155 6.23 -5.01 11.07
N GLU A 156 7.14 -5.86 10.61
CA GLU A 156 8.00 -6.70 11.46
C GLU A 156 8.87 -5.84 12.39
N SER A 157 9.53 -4.80 11.84
CA SER A 157 10.33 -3.87 12.65
C SER A 157 9.50 -3.19 13.73
N LEU A 158 8.26 -2.79 13.45
CA LEU A 158 7.38 -2.14 14.44
C LEU A 158 6.87 -3.11 15.52
N LEU A 159 6.64 -4.37 15.14
CA LEU A 159 6.24 -5.41 16.10
C LEU A 159 7.36 -5.79 17.06
N GLU A 160 8.60 -5.83 16.54
CA GLU A 160 9.80 -6.22 17.28
C GLU A 160 10.47 -5.06 18.02
N TYR A 161 10.04 -3.82 17.75
CA TYR A 161 10.59 -2.64 18.42
C TYR A 161 10.26 -2.65 19.92
N ASP A 162 11.26 -2.38 20.73
CA ASP A 162 11.12 -2.17 22.17
C ASP A 162 10.80 -0.69 22.42
N PRO A 163 9.63 -0.35 22.97
CA PRO A 163 9.26 1.04 23.27
C PRO A 163 10.20 1.73 24.27
N SER A 164 11.00 0.97 25.03
CA SER A 164 12.02 1.52 25.92
C SER A 164 13.26 2.05 25.19
N ASP A 165 13.49 1.62 23.94
CA ASP A 165 14.63 2.05 23.12
C ASP A 165 14.40 3.41 22.43
N GLY A 166 13.17 3.92 22.38
CA GLY A 166 12.85 5.20 21.74
C GLY A 166 11.44 5.29 21.17
N LEU A 167 11.26 6.14 20.16
CA LEU A 167 9.95 6.38 19.54
C LEU A 167 9.76 5.48 18.30
N TYR A 168 8.54 4.98 18.06
CA TYR A 168 8.23 4.19 16.86
C TYR A 168 8.56 4.92 15.54
N VAL A 169 8.50 6.25 15.52
CA VAL A 169 8.90 7.05 14.34
C VAL A 169 10.38 6.88 14.00
N GLU A 170 11.23 6.62 15.00
CA GLU A 170 12.66 6.34 14.83
C GLU A 170 12.86 4.96 14.22
N ALA A 171 12.11 3.95 14.67
CA ALA A 171 12.09 2.62 14.05
C ALA A 171 11.69 2.67 12.56
N ILE A 172 10.70 3.50 12.22
CA ILE A 172 10.31 3.73 10.82
C ILE A 172 11.43 4.43 10.05
N ASN A 173 12.06 5.45 10.62
CA ASN A 173 13.17 6.16 9.98
C ASN A 173 14.33 5.22 9.67
N GLU A 174 14.73 4.40 10.63
CA GLU A 174 15.79 3.41 10.44
C GLU A 174 15.44 2.36 9.39
N THR A 175 14.22 1.82 9.44
CA THR A 175 13.76 0.82 8.49
C THR A 175 13.62 1.41 7.09
N PHE A 176 13.16 2.64 6.95
CA PHE A 176 13.10 3.33 5.66
C PHE A 176 14.49 3.55 5.08
N LYS A 177 15.43 4.01 5.91
CA LYS A 177 16.81 4.26 5.49
C LYS A 177 17.51 2.97 5.07
N LYS A 178 17.62 1.99 5.96
CA LYS A 178 18.35 0.73 5.73
C LYS A 178 17.59 -0.23 4.81
N GLY A 179 16.28 -0.34 5.01
CA GLY A 179 15.41 -1.30 4.32
C GLY A 179 14.98 -0.87 2.91
N PHE A 180 15.03 0.41 2.59
CA PHE A 180 14.62 0.95 1.29
C PHE A 180 15.71 1.82 0.63
N LEU A 181 16.09 2.96 1.21
CA LEU A 181 16.99 3.93 0.55
C LEU A 181 18.39 3.39 0.28
N GLU A 182 18.97 2.69 1.24
CA GLU A 182 20.33 2.13 1.20
C GLU A 182 20.34 0.67 0.77
N SER A 183 19.17 0.04 0.68
CA SER A 183 19.03 -1.37 0.35
C SER A 183 19.67 -1.70 -1.00
N PRO A 184 20.57 -2.70 -1.11
CA PRO A 184 21.13 -3.15 -2.39
C PRO A 184 20.06 -3.55 -3.41
N LEU A 185 18.88 -3.95 -2.94
CA LEU A 185 17.72 -4.30 -3.78
C LEU A 185 17.16 -3.08 -4.52
N VAL A 186 17.41 -1.87 -4.01
CA VAL A 186 17.02 -0.61 -4.63
C VAL A 186 18.25 0.06 -5.28
N THR A 187 19.34 0.22 -4.53
CA THR A 187 20.48 1.04 -4.98
C THR A 187 21.18 0.49 -6.22
N LYS A 188 21.16 -0.83 -6.45
CA LYS A 188 21.78 -1.45 -7.63
C LYS A 188 20.96 -1.31 -8.92
N SER A 189 19.68 -0.95 -8.84
CA SER A 189 18.77 -1.03 -9.99
C SER A 189 17.97 0.23 -10.27
N PHE A 190 17.91 1.16 -9.31
CA PHE A 190 17.15 2.39 -9.44
C PHE A 190 18.08 3.58 -9.19
N ILE A 191 18.01 4.57 -10.08
CA ILE A 191 18.64 5.88 -9.86
C ILE A 191 17.95 6.59 -8.68
N PRO A 192 18.64 7.46 -7.94
CA PRO A 192 18.10 8.11 -6.73
C PRO A 192 16.71 8.73 -6.90
N GLU A 193 16.43 9.32 -8.06
CA GLU A 193 15.18 10.02 -8.38
C GLU A 193 13.97 9.08 -8.45
N HIS A 194 14.20 7.80 -8.72
CA HIS A 194 13.14 6.78 -8.79
C HIS A 194 12.95 6.03 -7.46
N ARG A 195 13.77 6.32 -6.44
CA ARG A 195 13.70 5.66 -5.13
C ARG A 195 12.65 6.33 -4.25
N LEU A 196 11.41 6.43 -4.74
CA LEU A 196 10.33 7.11 -4.05
C LEU A 196 9.44 6.12 -3.32
N ALA A 197 9.18 6.39 -2.04
CA ALA A 197 8.26 5.65 -1.19
C ALA A 197 7.63 6.57 -0.13
N GLY A 198 6.47 6.17 0.33
CA GLY A 198 5.75 6.75 1.45
C GLY A 198 4.64 5.82 1.88
N GLY A 199 3.91 6.21 2.91
CA GLY A 199 2.89 5.35 3.48
C GLY A 199 2.36 5.84 4.81
N VAL A 200 1.49 5.02 5.36
CA VAL A 200 0.92 5.18 6.69
C VAL A 200 1.13 3.86 7.43
N ALA A 201 1.64 3.96 8.65
CA ALA A 201 1.72 2.88 9.61
C ALA A 201 0.78 3.19 10.79
N ILE A 202 0.11 2.19 11.31
CA ILE A 202 -0.68 2.26 12.52
C ILE A 202 -0.12 1.22 13.47
N ILE A 203 0.16 1.63 14.70
CA ILE A 203 0.56 0.74 15.79
C ILE A 203 -0.47 0.87 16.89
N ARG A 204 -0.88 -0.27 17.44
CA ARG A 204 -1.63 -0.34 18.69
C ARG A 204 -0.97 -1.38 19.58
N ASP A 205 -0.47 -0.92 20.71
CA ASP A 205 0.11 -1.71 21.77
C ASP A 205 -0.78 -1.60 23.00
N GLU A 206 -1.48 -2.69 23.33
CA GLU A 206 -2.38 -2.72 24.49
C GLU A 206 -1.62 -2.88 25.80
N ASP A 207 -0.38 -3.41 25.80
CA ASP A 207 0.44 -3.55 27.00
C ASP A 207 0.93 -2.18 27.49
N GLU A 208 1.41 -1.36 26.57
CA GLU A 208 1.93 -0.02 26.86
C GLU A 208 0.86 1.08 26.78
N GLY A 209 -0.36 0.74 26.35
CA GLY A 209 -1.45 1.70 26.15
C GLY A 209 -1.16 2.68 25.00
N ILE A 210 -0.36 2.28 24.00
CA ILE A 210 0.05 3.14 22.89
C ILE A 210 -0.87 2.91 21.70
N SER A 211 -1.36 3.99 21.08
CA SER A 211 -1.97 3.95 19.77
C SER A 211 -1.50 5.12 18.92
N GLU A 212 -0.81 4.83 17.82
CA GLU A 212 -0.18 5.83 16.97
C GLU A 212 -0.46 5.58 15.49
N VAL A 213 -0.66 6.68 14.76
CA VAL A 213 -0.59 6.73 13.29
C VAL A 213 0.68 7.47 12.91
N ILE A 214 1.52 6.84 12.09
CA ILE A 214 2.73 7.45 11.58
C ILE A 214 2.64 7.56 10.06
N VAL A 215 2.72 8.79 9.56
CA VAL A 215 2.78 9.09 8.13
C VAL A 215 4.24 9.29 7.76
N PHE A 216 4.72 8.61 6.73
CA PHE A 216 6.13 8.67 6.32
C PHE A 216 6.27 8.76 4.80
N HIS A 217 7.29 9.47 4.29
CA HIS A 217 7.59 9.55 2.86
C HIS A 217 8.94 10.21 2.55
N ASN A 218 9.45 9.98 1.33
CA ASN A 218 10.48 10.79 0.69
C ASN A 218 10.04 11.41 -0.64
N THR A 219 8.73 11.39 -0.93
CA THR A 219 8.15 12.14 -2.04
C THR A 219 8.09 13.63 -1.70
N LYS A 220 8.05 14.51 -2.72
CA LYS A 220 7.91 15.96 -2.51
C LYS A 220 6.69 16.30 -1.65
N HIS A 221 5.56 15.65 -1.94
CA HIS A 221 4.34 15.78 -1.16
C HIS A 221 3.72 14.41 -0.90
N PHE A 222 3.02 14.27 0.23
CA PHE A 222 2.27 13.08 0.59
C PHE A 222 0.98 13.47 1.31
N ALA A 223 -0.16 13.21 0.67
CA ALA A 223 -1.47 13.47 1.27
C ALA A 223 -1.86 12.33 2.21
N TYR A 224 -2.47 12.68 3.35
CA TYR A 224 -2.91 11.70 4.34
C TYR A 224 -4.20 12.15 5.01
N ALA A 225 -4.96 11.18 5.51
CA ALA A 225 -6.08 11.39 6.40
C ALA A 225 -6.25 10.18 7.32
N PHE A 226 -6.73 10.42 8.53
CA PHE A 226 -7.07 9.37 9.49
C PHE A 226 -8.13 9.87 10.46
N SER A 227 -8.78 8.96 11.17
CA SER A 227 -9.78 9.28 12.19
C SER A 227 -9.74 8.28 13.32
N ASP A 228 -9.94 8.76 14.54
CA ASP A 228 -10.15 7.95 15.75
C ASP A 228 -11.65 7.55 15.94
N GLY A 229 -12.50 7.88 14.96
CA GLY A 229 -13.96 7.67 15.01
C GLY A 229 -14.73 8.88 15.55
N SER A 230 -14.06 9.82 16.21
CA SER A 230 -14.65 11.08 16.71
C SER A 230 -14.19 12.30 15.90
N VAL A 231 -12.89 12.37 15.60
CA VAL A 231 -12.27 13.48 14.87
C VAL A 231 -11.56 12.92 13.65
N SER A 232 -11.71 13.61 12.52
CA SER A 232 -10.96 13.34 11.30
C SER A 232 -9.83 14.34 11.16
N LYS A 233 -8.59 13.86 11.06
CA LYS A 233 -7.41 14.65 10.74
C LYS A 233 -7.01 14.38 9.29
N ARG A 234 -6.61 15.44 8.58
CA ARG A 234 -6.13 15.36 7.20
C ARG A 234 -5.04 16.38 6.96
N GLY A 235 -4.13 16.09 6.04
CA GLY A 235 -3.06 17.01 5.71
C GLY A 235 -2.33 16.66 4.43
N LEU A 236 -1.49 17.60 4.01
CA LEU A 236 -0.50 17.40 2.97
C LEU A 236 0.87 17.56 3.62
N SER A 237 1.61 16.46 3.73
CA SER A 237 2.99 16.48 4.20
C SER A 237 3.91 16.89 3.06
N GLU A 238 4.88 17.76 3.34
CA GLU A 238 5.86 18.25 2.38
C GLU A 238 7.27 17.91 2.88
N LEU A 239 8.11 17.41 1.98
CA LEU A 239 9.51 17.14 2.25
C LEU A 239 10.29 18.47 2.15
N LYS A 240 10.92 18.89 3.25
CA LYS A 240 11.67 20.15 3.27
C LYS A 240 12.97 20.02 2.48
N GLU A 241 13.47 21.16 2.00
CA GLU A 241 14.76 21.22 1.31
C GLU A 241 15.89 20.66 2.19
N GLY A 242 16.74 19.82 1.60
CA GLY A 242 17.81 19.10 2.30
C GLY A 242 17.39 17.83 3.05
N GLN A 243 16.09 17.54 3.18
CA GLN A 243 15.62 16.29 3.80
C GLN A 243 15.53 15.16 2.76
N GLN A 244 16.01 13.97 3.13
CA GLN A 244 15.85 12.75 2.32
C GLN A 244 14.61 11.94 2.70
N PHE A 245 14.00 12.24 3.84
CA PHE A 245 12.87 11.50 4.42
C PHE A 245 12.13 12.39 5.42
N CYS A 246 10.82 12.19 5.54
CA CYS A 246 9.97 12.82 6.54
C CYS A 246 9.05 11.77 7.17
N ALA A 247 8.89 11.82 8.48
CA ALA A 247 7.85 11.08 9.20
C ALA A 247 7.19 11.95 10.27
N LYS A 248 5.89 11.72 10.51
CA LYS A 248 5.07 12.43 11.50
C LYS A 248 4.23 11.41 12.25
N SER A 249 4.38 11.37 13.58
CA SER A 249 3.53 10.56 14.46
C SER A 249 2.34 11.37 14.97
N PHE A 250 1.22 10.70 15.14
CA PHE A 250 -0.02 11.22 15.69
C PHE A 250 -0.59 10.18 16.67
N GLN A 251 -0.81 10.58 17.91
CA GLN A 251 -1.52 9.75 18.87
C GLN A 251 -3.02 9.70 18.52
N LEU A 252 -3.60 8.50 18.66
CA LEU A 252 -5.04 8.22 18.52
C LEU A 252 -5.75 8.21 19.87
#